data_AF-A0A355CM61-F1
#
_entry.id   AF-A0A355CM61-F1
#
_cell.length_a   1.000
_cell.length_b   1.000
_cell.length_c   1.000
_cell.angle_alpha   90.00
_cell.angle_beta   90.00
_cell.angle_gamma   90.00
#
_symmetry.space_group_name_H-M   'P 1'
#
loop_
_entity.id
_entity.type
_entity.pdbx_description
1 polymer ?
#
loop_
_entity_poly.entity_id
_entity_poly.type
_entity_poly.pdbx_seq_one_letter_code
_entity_poly.pdbx_strand_id
1 'polypeptide(L)'
;MLNKYLLIYSHNTLLLCLSKTYSNKCRKAGGVYLPLEDLRLALEEAYPQAINEASLEVEEGRYDAKELETLVNEEEVINRAFSLISI
;
A
#
# COMPACT_ATOMS: atom_id res chain seq x y z
N MET A 1 8.65 -3.79 22.66
CA MET A 1 9.26 -4.40 21.45
C MET A 1 8.23 -4.88 20.43
N LEU A 2 7.05 -5.39 20.83
CA LEU A 2 5.97 -5.79 19.90
C LEU A 2 5.54 -4.69 18.91
N ASN A 3 5.43 -3.44 19.37
CA ASN A 3 4.92 -2.34 18.55
C ASN A 3 5.78 -2.07 17.29
N LYS A 4 7.11 -2.24 17.37
CA LYS A 4 8.01 -2.03 16.22
C LYS A 4 7.92 -3.16 15.19
N TYR A 5 7.77 -4.41 15.63
CA TYR A 5 7.59 -5.54 14.72
C TYR A 5 6.25 -5.48 14.00
N LEU A 6 5.19 -5.13 14.74
CA LEU A 6 3.88 -4.92 14.16
C LEU A 6 3.88 -3.79 13.13
N LEU A 7 4.55 -2.68 13.44
CA LEU A 7 4.71 -1.55 12.51
C LEU A 7 5.44 -1.98 11.24
N ILE A 8 6.52 -2.77 11.36
CA ILE A 8 7.25 -3.29 10.19
C ILE A 8 6.38 -4.24 9.37
N TYR A 9 5.64 -5.13 10.03
CA TYR A 9 4.76 -6.09 9.37
C TYR A 9 3.61 -5.39 8.65
N SER A 10 2.95 -4.41 9.31
CA SER A 10 1.87 -3.61 8.70
C SER A 10 2.36 -2.81 7.51
N HIS A 11 3.54 -2.17 7.58
CA HIS A 11 4.12 -1.45 6.44
C HIS A 11 4.40 -2.37 5.25
N ASN A 12 4.93 -3.59 5.49
CA ASN A 12 5.24 -4.53 4.42
C ASN A 12 3.97 -5.10 3.76
N THR A 13 2.98 -5.48 4.56
CA THR A 13 1.68 -5.95 4.04
C THR A 13 0.99 -4.85 3.25
N LEU A 14 0.96 -3.63 3.77
CA LEU A 14 0.35 -2.48 3.09
C LEU A 14 1.06 -2.14 1.77
N LEU A 15 2.39 -2.18 1.75
CA LEU A 15 3.20 -2.01 0.54
C LEU A 15 2.86 -3.05 -0.53
N LEU A 16 2.65 -4.31 -0.13
CA LEU A 16 2.25 -5.39 -1.02
C LEU A 16 0.83 -5.17 -1.57
N CYS A 17 -0.14 -4.86 -0.71
CA CYS A 17 -1.52 -4.56 -1.11
C CYS A 17 -1.58 -3.37 -2.08
N LEU A 18 -0.79 -2.33 -1.81
CA LEU A 18 -0.75 -1.12 -2.63
C LEU A 18 -0.18 -1.40 -4.04
N SER A 19 0.98 -2.05 -4.12
CA SER A 19 1.60 -2.42 -5.41
C SER A 19 0.74 -3.40 -6.22
N LYS A 20 0.05 -4.34 -5.55
CA LYS A 20 -0.90 -5.27 -6.16
C LYS A 20 -2.12 -4.54 -6.73
N THR A 21 -2.69 -3.60 -5.97
CA THR A 21 -3.86 -2.81 -6.40
C THR A 21 -3.54 -2.00 -7.64
N TYR A 22 -2.39 -1.31 -7.64
CA TYR A 22 -1.87 -0.60 -8.81
C TYR A 22 -1.71 -1.53 -10.03
N SER A 23 -1.00 -2.65 -9.86
CA SER A 23 -0.75 -3.62 -10.93
C SER A 23 -2.05 -4.16 -11.55
N ASN A 24 -3.07 -4.41 -10.72
CA ASN A 24 -4.39 -4.85 -11.18
C ASN A 24 -5.11 -3.75 -11.98
N LYS A 25 -5.00 -2.49 -11.57
CA LYS A 25 -5.56 -1.34 -12.29
C LYS A 25 -4.89 -1.18 -13.67
N CYS A 26 -3.57 -1.28 -13.75
CA CYS A 26 -2.82 -1.25 -15.01
C CYS A 26 -3.19 -2.40 -15.96
N ARG A 27 -3.32 -3.63 -15.45
CA ARG A 27 -3.74 -4.79 -16.26
C ARG A 27 -5.13 -4.60 -16.87
N LYS A 28 -6.08 -4.08 -16.09
CA LYS A 28 -7.44 -3.76 -16.57
C LYS A 28 -7.44 -2.65 -17.63
N ALA A 29 -6.46 -1.74 -17.59
CA ALA A 29 -6.31 -0.64 -18.53
C ALA A 29 -5.46 -0.95 -19.78
N GLY A 30 -5.03 -2.21 -19.98
CA GLY A 30 -4.28 -2.61 -21.18
C GLY A 30 -2.75 -2.51 -21.07
N GLY A 31 -2.19 -2.32 -19.88
CA GLY A 31 -0.77 -2.57 -19.61
C GLY A 31 0.21 -1.44 -19.97
N VAL A 32 -0.25 -0.20 -20.16
CA VAL A 32 0.65 0.95 -20.29
C VAL A 32 1.02 1.44 -18.89
N TYR A 33 2.31 1.42 -18.56
CA TYR A 33 2.82 2.06 -17.35
C TYR A 33 2.62 3.57 -17.46
N LEU A 34 2.12 4.16 -16.38
CA LEU A 34 1.87 5.58 -16.28
C LEU A 34 3.19 6.36 -16.19
N PRO A 35 3.26 7.60 -16.72
CA PRO A 35 4.30 8.56 -16.34
C PRO A 35 4.51 8.61 -14.83
N LEU A 36 5.70 8.98 -14.35
CA LEU A 36 6.02 9.01 -12.93
C LEU A 36 5.01 9.82 -12.09
N GLU A 37 4.50 10.92 -12.65
CA GLU A 37 3.50 11.76 -12.01
C GLU A 37 2.17 11.00 -11.80
N ASP A 38 1.72 10.35 -12.86
CA ASP A 38 0.50 9.55 -12.88
C ASP A 38 0.63 8.25 -12.05
N LEU A 39 1.84 7.67 -11.96
CA LEU A 39 2.13 6.55 -11.06
C LEU A 39 1.90 6.97 -9.61
N ARG A 40 2.41 8.13 -9.19
CA ARG A 40 2.19 8.61 -7.83
C ARG A 40 0.71 8.84 -7.55
N LEU A 41 0.00 9.53 -8.45
CA LEU A 41 -1.44 9.73 -8.33
C LEU A 41 -2.20 8.39 -8.22
N ALA A 42 -1.83 7.41 -9.03
CA ALA A 42 -2.46 6.08 -8.99
C ALA A 42 -2.19 5.33 -7.67
N LEU A 43 -1.02 5.53 -7.05
CA LEU A 43 -0.70 4.98 -5.73
C LEU A 43 -1.49 5.68 -4.62
N GLU A 44 -1.57 7.02 -4.65
CA GLU A 44 -2.38 7.81 -3.72
C GLU A 44 -3.86 7.39 -3.80
N GLU A 45 -4.42 7.23 -5.01
CA GLU A 45 -5.80 6.73 -5.20
C GLU A 45 -6.01 5.29 -4.73
N ALA A 46 -4.98 4.44 -4.79
CA ALA A 46 -5.06 3.04 -4.41
C ALA A 46 -4.90 2.82 -2.90
N TYR A 47 -4.33 3.78 -2.18
CA TYR A 47 -4.00 3.65 -0.76
C TYR A 47 -5.21 3.30 0.14
N PRO A 48 -6.38 3.95 0.02
CA PRO A 48 -7.55 3.62 0.84
C PRO A 48 -8.03 2.17 0.66
N GLN A 49 -7.94 1.63 -0.55
CA GLN A 49 -8.25 0.21 -0.78
C GLN A 49 -7.14 -0.69 -0.21
N ALA A 50 -5.88 -0.32 -0.42
CA ALA A 50 -4.74 -1.10 0.06
C ALA A 50 -4.72 -1.24 1.58
N ILE A 51 -5.06 -0.19 2.33
CA ILE A 51 -5.12 -0.25 3.80
C ILE A 51 -6.31 -1.05 4.32
N ASN A 52 -7.42 -1.06 3.58
CA ASN A 52 -8.53 -1.96 3.85
C ASN A 52 -8.18 -3.42 3.57
N GLU A 53 -7.41 -3.72 2.52
CA GLU A 53 -6.93 -5.08 2.27
C GLU A 53 -5.89 -5.50 3.31
N ALA A 54 -4.97 -4.61 3.66
CA ALA A 54 -3.95 -4.87 4.66
C ALA A 54 -4.55 -5.10 6.05
N SER A 55 -5.65 -4.43 6.41
CA SER A 55 -6.33 -4.64 7.70
C SER A 55 -6.81 -6.08 7.87
N LEU A 56 -7.24 -6.73 6.79
CA LEU A 56 -7.67 -8.14 6.79
C LEU A 56 -6.49 -9.12 6.92
N GLU A 57 -5.30 -8.74 6.46
CA GLU A 57 -4.11 -9.58 6.44
C GLU A 57 -3.20 -9.38 7.66
N VAL A 58 -3.14 -8.17 8.21
CA VAL A 58 -2.30 -7.82 9.35
C VAL A 58 -2.83 -8.48 10.61
N GLU A 59 -1.99 -9.31 11.23
CA GLU A 59 -2.32 -10.01 12.49
C GLU A 59 -3.69 -10.71 12.44
N GLU A 60 -4.01 -11.31 11.27
CA GLU A 60 -5.28 -12.02 11.03
C GLU A 60 -6.53 -11.15 11.21
N GLY A 61 -6.48 -9.86 10.86
CA GLY A 61 -7.63 -8.97 10.98
C GLY A 61 -7.75 -8.25 12.32
N ARG A 62 -6.69 -8.26 13.15
CA ARG A 62 -6.72 -7.68 14.50
C ARG A 62 -7.02 -6.18 14.50
N TYR A 63 -6.55 -5.47 13.47
CA TYR A 63 -6.66 -4.02 13.36
C TYR A 63 -7.61 -3.69 12.22
N ASP A 64 -8.51 -2.73 12.44
CA ASP A 64 -9.24 -2.13 11.34
C ASP A 64 -8.35 -1.15 10.54
N ALA A 65 -8.84 -0.68 9.40
CA ALA A 65 -8.08 0.23 8.55
C ALA A 65 -7.73 1.54 9.27
N LYS A 66 -8.63 2.06 10.11
CA LYS A 66 -8.40 3.29 10.87
C LYS A 66 -7.33 3.11 11.93
N GLU A 67 -7.33 1.98 12.63
CA GLU A 67 -6.29 1.64 13.59
C GLU A 67 -4.95 1.50 12.87
N LEU A 68 -4.91 0.82 11.72
CA LEU A 68 -3.69 0.74 10.90
C LEU A 68 -3.21 2.11 10.43
N GLU A 69 -4.10 3.02 10.01
CA GLU A 69 -3.75 4.40 9.62
C GLU A 69 -3.02 5.16 10.74
N THR A 70 -3.34 4.89 12.01
CA THR A 70 -2.62 5.51 13.14
C THR A 70 -1.24 4.89 13.39
N LEU A 71 -0.99 3.70 12.85
CA LEU A 71 0.24 2.93 13.04
C LEU A 71 1.20 3.04 11.85
N VAL A 72 0.76 3.56 10.71
CA VAL A 72 1.58 3.66 9.50
C VAL A 72 1.72 5.09 9.02
N ASN A 73 2.83 5.39 8.36
CA ASN A 73 2.99 6.65 7.65
C ASN A 73 2.63 6.44 6.17
N GLU A 74 1.49 7.01 5.75
CA GLU A 74 0.99 6.91 4.38
C GLU A 74 2.03 7.36 3.35
N GLU A 75 2.66 8.53 3.56
CA GLU A 75 3.66 9.09 2.65
C GLU A 75 4.89 8.16 2.55
N GLU A 76 5.34 7.59 3.66
CA GLU A 76 6.45 6.63 3.66
C GLU A 76 6.12 5.36 2.86
N VAL A 77 4.90 4.84 3.03
CA VAL A 77 4.42 3.64 2.34
C VAL A 77 4.29 3.89 0.83
N ILE A 78 3.70 5.03 0.44
CA ILE A 78 3.57 5.42 -0.97
C ILE A 78 4.95 5.63 -1.59
N ASN A 79 5.88 6.31 -0.91
CA ASN A 79 7.24 6.52 -1.42
C ASN A 79 8.01 5.21 -1.61
N ARG A 80 7.83 4.25 -0.69
CA ARG A 80 8.41 2.90 -0.84
C ARG A 80 7.79 2.15 -2.02
N ALA A 81 6.46 2.20 -2.18
CA ALA A 81 5.77 1.58 -3.31
C ALA A 81 6.22 2.18 -4.65
N PHE A 82 6.30 3.50 -4.70
CA PHE A 82 6.78 4.25 -5.84
C PHE A 82 8.19 3.81 -6.24
N SER A 83 9.12 3.78 -5.27
CA SER A 83 10.53 3.39 -5.49
C SER A 83 10.68 1.95 -5.97
N LEU A 84 9.78 1.04 -5.57
CA LEU A 84 9.79 -0.36 -6.03
C LEU A 84 9.26 -0.53 -7.46
N ILE A 85 8.38 0.37 -7.91
CA ILE A 85 7.70 0.26 -9.20
C ILE A 85 8.41 1.10 -10.28
N SER A 86 8.98 2.25 -9.92
CA SER A 86 9.60 3.19 -10.86
C SER A 86 10.98 2.77 -11.38
N ILE A 87 11.31 1.47 -11.31
CA ILE A 87 12.61 0.88 -11.71
C ILE A 87 12.61 0.55 -13.20
#